data_AF-A0AAE0V8A7-F1
#
_entry.id   AF-A0AAE0V8A7-F1
#
_cell.length_a   1.000
_cell.length_b   1.000
_cell.length_c   1.000
_cell.angle_alpha   90.00
_cell.angle_beta   90.00
_cell.angle_gamma   90.00
#
_symmetry.space_group_name_H-M   'P 1'
#
loop_
_entity.id
_entity.type
_entity.pdbx_description
1 polymer ?
#
loop_
_entity_poly.entity_id
_entity_poly.type
_entity_poly.pdbx_seq_one_letter_code
_entity_poly.pdbx_strand_id
1 'polypeptide(L)'
;MKRLAKKKWDMDRTEENRQEYKELQRRVKREVSKAKQKAYDELYTRLDTREGEKDLYRLARQRDRDGKDVQQVRVIKDRDGRVLTSEYSVQRRWKEYFEELMNEENEREKRVKGVNSVEQKILQVCFHAANLLFFHIPKEFYWIQIQCLGRPLEYAEHIV
;
A
#
# COMPACT_ATOMS: atom_id res chain seq x y z
N MET A 1 -8.36 26.52 -3.39
CA MET A 1 -7.63 25.36 -3.97
C MET A 1 -7.58 24.08 -3.09
N LYS A 2 -8.60 23.67 -2.32
CA LYS A 2 -8.57 22.50 -1.38
C LYS A 2 -7.51 22.55 -0.25
N ARG A 3 -6.21 22.74 -0.54
CA ARG A 3 -5.12 22.82 0.45
C ARG A 3 -5.35 23.94 1.46
N LEU A 4 -5.78 25.11 0.99
CA LEU A 4 -6.13 26.25 1.84
C LEU A 4 -7.34 25.95 2.75
N ALA A 5 -8.38 25.30 2.21
CA ALA A 5 -9.54 24.87 2.99
C ALA A 5 -9.19 23.78 4.02
N LYS A 6 -8.24 22.88 3.71
CA LYS A 6 -7.70 21.93 4.68
C LYS A 6 -7.02 22.64 5.84
N LYS A 7 -6.16 23.62 5.53
CA LYS A 7 -5.47 24.44 6.53
C LYS A 7 -6.47 25.21 7.42
N LYS A 8 -7.52 25.77 6.82
CA LYS A 8 -8.60 26.46 7.53
C LYS A 8 -9.38 25.54 8.47
N TRP A 9 -9.76 24.34 7.99
CA TRP A 9 -10.41 23.33 8.82
C TRP A 9 -9.50 22.85 9.97
N ASP A 10 -8.19 22.71 9.74
CA ASP A 10 -7.24 22.27 10.76
C ASP A 10 -7.07 23.27 11.90
N MET A 11 -7.26 24.57 11.63
CA MET A 11 -7.17 25.65 12.63
C MET A 11 -8.47 25.80 13.42
N ASP A 12 -9.60 26.01 12.74
CA ASP A 12 -10.83 26.45 13.41
C ASP A 12 -11.75 25.29 13.82
N ARG A 13 -11.57 24.11 13.21
CA ARG A 13 -12.38 22.88 13.40
C ARG A 13 -13.91 23.07 13.37
N THR A 14 -14.40 24.14 12.74
CA THR A 14 -15.83 24.39 12.54
C THR A 14 -16.42 23.47 11.46
N GLU A 15 -17.72 23.17 11.58
CA GLU A 15 -18.41 22.28 10.62
C GLU A 15 -18.53 22.93 9.23
N GLU A 16 -18.66 24.25 9.16
CA GLU A 16 -18.66 25.01 7.90
C GLU A 16 -17.34 24.82 7.12
N ASN A 17 -16.19 24.99 7.80
CA ASN A 17 -14.87 24.79 7.19
C ASN A 17 -14.64 23.33 6.79
N ARG A 18 -15.17 22.37 7.57
CA ARG A 18 -15.13 20.95 7.23
C ARG A 18 -15.93 20.65 5.97
N GLN A 19 -17.12 21.24 5.84
CA GLN A 19 -17.99 21.07 4.69
C GLN A 19 -17.36 21.70 3.43
N GLU A 20 -16.82 22.91 3.54
CA GLU A 20 -16.07 23.58 2.47
C GLU A 20 -14.89 22.72 1.98
N TYR A 21 -14.12 22.15 2.91
CA TYR A 21 -13.02 21.23 2.57
C TYR A 21 -13.52 19.97 1.84
N LYS A 22 -14.60 19.33 2.33
CA LYS A 22 -15.18 18.12 1.71
C LYS A 22 -15.66 18.40 0.29
N GLU A 23 -16.31 19.53 0.05
CA GLU A 23 -16.80 19.92 -1.28
C GLU A 23 -15.65 20.16 -2.24
N LEU A 24 -14.62 20.89 -1.80
CA LEU A 24 -13.41 21.09 -2.59
C LEU A 24 -12.67 19.77 -2.85
N GLN A 25 -12.64 18.86 -1.88
CA GLN A 25 -12.06 17.52 -2.06
C GLN A 25 -12.85 16.70 -3.08
N ARG A 26 -14.19 16.74 -3.06
CA ARG A 26 -15.05 16.08 -4.06
C ARG A 26 -14.82 16.67 -5.44
N ARG A 27 -14.76 18.00 -5.57
CA ARG A 27 -14.44 18.68 -6.84
C ARG A 27 -13.09 18.23 -7.39
N VAL A 28 -12.03 18.24 -6.56
CA VAL A 28 -10.70 17.76 -6.97
C VAL A 28 -10.73 16.28 -7.39
N LYS A 29 -11.41 15.41 -6.63
CA LYS A 29 -11.53 13.99 -6.99
C LYS A 29 -12.22 13.81 -8.35
N ARG A 30 -13.28 14.58 -8.63
CA ARG A 30 -13.98 14.55 -9.94
C ARG A 30 -13.06 14.98 -11.07
N GLU A 31 -12.33 16.09 -10.92
CA GLU A 31 -11.43 16.58 -11.96
C GLU A 31 -10.24 15.63 -12.19
N VAL A 32 -9.68 15.04 -11.12
CA VAL A 32 -8.67 13.98 -11.25
C VAL A 32 -9.24 12.76 -11.98
N SER A 33 -10.47 12.36 -11.68
CA SER A 33 -11.12 11.25 -12.37
C SER A 33 -11.31 11.53 -13.87
N LYS A 34 -11.76 12.73 -14.22
CA LYS A 34 -11.91 13.15 -15.62
C LYS A 34 -10.56 13.18 -16.35
N ALA A 35 -9.53 13.73 -15.72
CA ALA A 35 -8.19 13.77 -16.29
C ALA A 35 -7.62 12.35 -16.50
N LYS A 36 -7.82 11.45 -15.53
CA LYS A 36 -7.45 10.03 -15.68
C LYS A 36 -8.21 9.36 -16.82
N GLN A 37 -9.53 9.56 -16.90
CA GLN A 37 -10.35 8.99 -17.95
C GLN A 37 -9.86 9.45 -19.32
N LYS A 38 -9.65 10.76 -19.50
CA LYS A 38 -9.12 11.33 -20.75
C LYS A 38 -7.77 10.72 -21.13
N ALA A 39 -6.86 10.57 -20.16
CA ALA A 39 -5.56 9.94 -20.41
C ALA A 39 -5.69 8.47 -20.83
N TYR A 40 -6.65 7.72 -20.28
CA TYR A 40 -6.94 6.36 -20.71
C TYR A 40 -7.57 6.31 -22.10
N ASP A 41 -8.51 7.18 -22.41
CA ASP A 41 -9.16 7.24 -23.73
C ASP A 41 -8.12 7.52 -24.84
N GLU A 42 -7.20 8.47 -24.59
CA GLU A 42 -6.06 8.77 -25.47
C GLU A 42 -5.11 7.56 -25.62
N LEU A 43 -4.83 6.85 -24.51
CA LEU A 43 -4.04 5.63 -24.54
C LEU A 43 -4.70 4.56 -25.41
N TYR A 44 -5.99 4.28 -25.21
CA TYR A 44 -6.71 3.24 -25.97
C TYR A 44 -6.76 3.57 -27.46
N THR A 45 -7.05 4.82 -27.80
CA THR A 45 -7.03 5.29 -29.20
C THR A 45 -5.67 5.03 -29.85
N ARG A 46 -4.57 5.25 -29.12
CA ARG A 46 -3.22 5.02 -29.62
C ARG A 46 -2.89 3.53 -29.75
N LEU A 47 -3.34 2.70 -28.81
CA LEU A 47 -3.12 1.25 -28.83
C LEU A 47 -3.87 0.54 -29.98
N ASP A 48 -4.94 1.15 -30.49
CA ASP A 48 -5.71 0.65 -31.65
C ASP A 48 -5.00 0.89 -33.01
N THR A 49 -3.89 1.65 -32.99
CA THR A 49 -3.07 1.87 -34.17
C THR A 49 -1.96 0.83 -34.28
N ARG A 50 -1.45 0.59 -35.50
CA ARG A 50 -0.31 -0.32 -35.74
C ARG A 50 0.96 0.08 -34.99
N GLU A 51 1.13 1.37 -34.70
CA GLU A 51 2.24 1.89 -33.89
C GLU A 51 2.05 1.60 -32.39
N GLY A 52 0.78 1.47 -31.95
CA GLY A 52 0.37 1.13 -30.60
C GLY A 52 0.65 -0.32 -30.17
N GLU A 53 0.81 -1.23 -31.12
CA GLU A 53 1.09 -2.66 -30.86
C GLU A 53 2.38 -2.85 -30.03
N LYS A 54 3.43 -2.08 -30.34
CA LYS A 54 4.70 -2.12 -29.58
C LYS A 54 4.52 -1.65 -28.13
N ASP A 55 3.62 -0.72 -27.90
CA ASP A 55 3.32 -0.20 -26.58
C ASP A 55 2.41 -1.13 -25.79
N LEU A 56 1.46 -1.82 -26.43
CA LEU A 56 0.71 -2.93 -25.84
C LEU A 56 1.66 -4.00 -25.30
N TYR A 57 2.63 -4.43 -26.10
CA TYR A 57 3.61 -5.43 -25.69
C TYR A 57 4.46 -4.95 -24.49
N ARG A 58 4.85 -3.67 -24.48
CA ARG A 58 5.59 -3.08 -23.35
C ARG A 58 4.75 -3.04 -22.09
N LEU A 59 3.48 -2.65 -22.18
CA LEU A 59 2.53 -2.62 -21.06
C LEU A 59 2.28 -4.03 -20.50
N ALA A 60 2.10 -5.02 -21.39
CA ALA A 60 1.94 -6.42 -20.98
C ALA A 60 3.17 -6.93 -20.22
N ARG A 61 4.38 -6.68 -20.73
CA ARG A 61 5.62 -7.03 -20.02
C ARG A 61 5.78 -6.29 -18.69
N GLN A 62 5.38 -5.02 -18.62
CA GLN A 62 5.45 -4.28 -17.37
C GLN A 62 4.51 -4.91 -16.33
N ARG A 63 3.27 -5.22 -16.69
CA ARG A 63 2.31 -5.91 -15.80
C ARG A 63 2.80 -7.28 -15.36
N ASP A 64 3.38 -8.05 -16.26
CA ASP A 64 3.99 -9.34 -15.94
C ASP A 64 5.14 -9.19 -14.93
N ARG A 65 5.97 -8.14 -15.05
CA ARG A 65 7.00 -7.85 -14.04
C ARG A 65 6.40 -7.38 -12.73
N ASP A 66 5.41 -6.49 -12.76
CA ASP A 66 4.76 -5.95 -11.57
C ASP A 66 4.02 -7.03 -10.76
N GLY A 67 3.51 -8.06 -11.44
CA GLY A 67 2.84 -9.20 -10.81
C GLY A 67 3.79 -10.28 -10.24
N LYS A 68 5.10 -10.15 -10.42
CA LYS A 68 6.07 -11.08 -9.84
C LYS A 68 6.51 -10.58 -8.46
N ASP A 69 6.25 -11.38 -7.43
CA ASP A 69 6.71 -11.11 -6.06
C ASP A 69 8.24 -11.02 -5.94
N VAL A 70 8.93 -11.71 -6.86
CA VAL A 70 10.39 -11.75 -6.97
C VAL A 70 10.77 -11.18 -8.34
N GLN A 71 10.81 -9.86 -8.45
CA GLN A 71 11.22 -9.15 -9.67
C GLN A 71 12.72 -9.31 -10.00
N GLN A 72 13.55 -9.54 -8.97
CA GLN A 72 14.95 -9.91 -9.11
C GLN A 72 15.15 -11.28 -8.48
N VAL A 73 15.83 -12.18 -9.17
CA VAL A 73 16.36 -13.41 -8.56
C VAL A 73 17.17 -12.98 -7.33
N ARG A 74 16.67 -13.29 -6.13
CA ARG A 74 17.38 -13.01 -4.88
C ARG A 74 18.54 -13.98 -4.81
N VAL A 75 19.66 -13.58 -5.39
CA VAL A 75 20.89 -14.37 -5.37
C VAL A 75 21.47 -14.29 -3.97
N ILE A 76 21.49 -15.43 -3.28
CA ILE A 76 22.08 -15.52 -1.95
C ILE A 76 23.58 -15.65 -2.12
N LYS A 77 24.33 -14.77 -1.45
CA LYS A 77 25.78 -14.73 -1.49
C LYS A 77 26.38 -15.14 -0.16
N ASP A 78 27.54 -15.78 -0.19
CA ASP A 78 28.36 -15.98 1.00
C ASP A 78 28.99 -14.67 1.49
N ARG A 79 29.76 -14.74 2.58
CA ARG A 79 30.46 -13.59 3.16
C ARG A 79 31.50 -12.99 2.21
N ASP A 80 32.05 -13.81 1.32
CA ASP A 80 33.03 -13.41 0.31
C ASP A 80 32.37 -12.85 -0.97
N GLY A 81 31.04 -12.71 -0.98
CA GLY A 81 30.28 -12.16 -2.07
C GLY A 81 30.05 -13.11 -3.25
N ARG A 82 30.39 -14.40 -3.11
CA ARG A 82 30.17 -15.44 -4.13
C ARG A 82 28.75 -15.96 -4.07
N VAL A 83 28.19 -16.25 -5.24
CA VAL A 83 26.82 -16.73 -5.39
C VAL A 83 26.73 -18.20 -4.94
N LEU A 84 25.79 -18.47 -4.04
CA LEU A 84 25.48 -19.82 -3.57
C LEU A 84 24.46 -20.48 -4.49
N THR A 85 24.77 -21.67 -4.98
CA THR A 85 23.94 -22.43 -5.92
C THR A 85 23.42 -23.74 -5.33
N SER A 86 24.03 -24.25 -4.26
CA SER A 86 23.60 -25.47 -3.57
C SER A 86 22.61 -25.15 -2.45
N GLU A 87 21.52 -25.91 -2.38
CA GLU A 87 20.49 -25.77 -1.33
C GLU A 87 21.08 -25.80 0.09
N TYR A 88 22.00 -26.74 0.36
CA TYR A 88 22.68 -26.84 1.65
C TYR A 88 23.45 -25.55 2.00
N SER A 89 24.18 -24.99 1.03
CA SER A 89 24.95 -23.76 1.24
C SER A 89 24.06 -22.55 1.50
N VAL A 90 22.92 -22.48 0.79
CA VAL A 90 21.90 -21.44 0.96
C VAL A 90 21.29 -21.50 2.35
N GLN A 91 20.87 -22.69 2.80
CA GLN A 91 20.29 -22.88 4.13
C GLN A 91 21.29 -22.53 5.25
N ARG A 92 22.56 -22.91 5.09
CA ARG A 92 23.62 -22.56 6.04
C ARG A 92 23.83 -21.04 6.10
N ARG A 93 23.84 -20.35 4.95
CA ARG A 93 23.99 -18.90 4.89
C ARG A 93 22.82 -18.16 5.53
N TRP A 94 21.59 -18.66 5.37
CA TRP A 94 20.42 -18.16 6.08
C TRP A 94 20.53 -18.34 7.59
N LYS A 95 20.96 -19.53 8.04
CA LYS A 95 21.18 -19.81 9.45
C LYS A 95 22.19 -18.84 10.07
N GLU A 96 23.36 -18.66 9.44
CA GLU A 96 24.37 -17.70 9.90
C GLU A 96 23.81 -16.27 9.97
N TYR A 97 23.05 -15.85 8.96
CA TYR A 97 22.44 -14.52 8.93
C TYR A 97 21.45 -14.30 10.09
N PHE A 98 20.58 -15.27 10.36
CA PHE A 98 19.61 -15.17 11.45
C PHE A 98 20.27 -15.27 12.83
N GLU A 99 21.31 -16.08 12.98
CA GLU A 99 22.09 -16.16 14.21
C GLU A 99 22.79 -14.83 14.52
N GLU A 100 23.36 -14.14 13.54
CA GLU A 100 23.90 -12.78 13.72
C GLU A 100 22.79 -11.78 14.08
N LEU A 101 21.70 -11.77 13.29
CA LEU A 101 20.59 -10.83 13.46
C LEU A 101 19.91 -10.93 14.84
N MET A 102 19.79 -12.14 15.38
CA MET A 102 19.07 -12.40 16.65
C MET A 102 19.95 -12.22 17.89
N ASN A 103 21.27 -12.26 17.73
CA ASN A 103 22.23 -12.17 18.85
C ASN A 103 22.89 -10.79 18.98
N GLU A 104 22.81 -9.95 17.95
CA GLU A 104 23.15 -8.53 18.07
C GLU A 104 22.01 -7.77 18.79
N GLU A 105 22.30 -7.20 19.95
CA GLU A 105 21.39 -6.29 20.66
C GLU A 105 21.26 -4.99 19.85
N ASN A 106 20.36 -4.99 18.87
CA ASN A 106 20.05 -3.80 18.10
C ASN A 106 19.39 -2.75 19.01
N GLU A 107 19.95 -1.54 19.09
CA GLU A 107 19.30 -0.39 19.72
C GLU A 107 17.98 -0.13 18.98
N ARG A 108 16.87 -0.67 19.50
CA ARG A 108 15.55 -0.38 18.97
C ARG A 108 15.31 1.12 19.16
N GLU A 109 15.15 1.83 18.06
CA GLU A 109 14.70 3.22 18.04
C GLU A 109 13.48 3.35 18.97
N LYS A 110 13.64 4.07 20.08
CA LYS A 110 12.54 4.31 21.02
C LYS A 110 11.50 5.15 20.28
N ARG A 111 10.42 4.52 19.83
CA ARG A 111 9.25 5.25 19.30
C ARG A 111 8.83 6.30 20.33
N VAL A 112 8.95 7.58 19.97
CA VAL A 112 8.41 8.68 20.76
C VAL A 112 6.90 8.46 20.89
N LYS A 113 6.45 8.10 22.10
CA LYS A 113 5.02 7.99 22.42
C LYS A 113 4.42 9.41 22.48
N GLY A 114 3.96 9.89 21.33
CA GLY A 114 3.19 11.11 21.23
C GLY A 114 2.00 10.92 20.30
N VAL A 115 0.80 11.16 20.82
CA VAL A 115 -0.53 11.15 20.16
C VAL A 115 -1.29 9.82 20.22
N ASN A 116 -1.88 9.53 21.38
CA ASN A 116 -3.01 8.62 21.51
C ASN A 116 -4.19 9.37 22.14
N SER A 117 -5.18 9.74 21.32
CA SER A 117 -6.55 10.01 21.80
C SER A 117 -7.55 10.08 20.64
N VAL A 118 -7.13 10.62 19.49
CA VAL A 118 -8.03 10.82 18.34
C VAL A 118 -8.05 9.60 17.40
N GLU A 119 -6.91 8.93 17.21
CA GLU A 119 -6.84 7.72 16.37
C GLU A 119 -7.59 6.53 16.95
N GLN A 120 -7.56 6.34 18.28
CA GLN A 120 -8.33 5.30 18.96
C GLN A 120 -9.84 5.48 18.75
N LYS A 121 -10.34 6.71 18.79
CA LYS A 121 -11.78 7.00 18.57
C LYS A 121 -12.20 6.76 17.12
N ILE A 122 -11.33 7.08 16.15
CA ILE A 122 -11.59 6.80 14.72
C ILE A 122 -11.58 5.30 14.45
N LEU A 123 -10.65 4.56 15.04
CA LEU A 123 -10.58 3.10 14.93
C LEU A 123 -11.83 2.44 15.52
N GLN A 124 -12.31 2.89 16.68
CA GLN A 124 -13.48 2.32 17.34
C GLN A 124 -14.79 2.54 16.54
N VAL A 125 -14.95 3.72 15.95
CA VAL A 125 -16.09 4.03 15.07
C VAL A 125 -16.00 3.25 13.75
N CYS A 126 -14.81 3.12 13.17
CA CYS A 126 -14.60 2.30 11.97
C CYS A 126 -14.82 0.81 12.23
N PHE A 127 -14.46 0.30 13.40
CA PHE A 127 -14.67 -1.10 13.78
C PHE A 127 -16.15 -1.40 13.99
N HIS A 128 -16.90 -0.49 14.61
CA HIS A 128 -18.36 -0.62 14.75
C HIS A 128 -19.09 -0.53 13.39
N ALA A 129 -18.70 0.41 12.52
CA ALA A 129 -19.27 0.54 11.19
C ALA A 129 -18.94 -0.66 10.28
N ALA A 130 -17.75 -1.24 10.44
CA ALA A 130 -17.37 -2.46 9.72
C ALA A 130 -18.19 -3.67 10.20
N ASN A 131 -18.38 -3.85 11.51
CA ASN A 131 -19.18 -4.95 12.07
C ASN A 131 -20.66 -4.92 11.65
N LEU A 132 -21.25 -3.74 11.46
CA LEU A 132 -22.63 -3.58 10.98
C LEU A 132 -22.82 -3.88 9.48
N LEU A 133 -21.75 -3.81 8.67
CA LEU A 133 -21.78 -4.14 7.24
C LEU A 133 -21.32 -5.58 6.94
N PHE A 134 -20.80 -6.30 7.94
CA PHE A 134 -20.15 -7.61 7.79
C PHE A 134 -20.98 -8.81 8.27
N PHE A 135 -22.31 -8.71 8.35
CA PHE A 135 -23.13 -9.89 8.66
C PHE A 135 -23.33 -10.83 7.46
N HIS A 136 -22.82 -10.49 6.26
CA HIS A 136 -23.04 -11.28 5.05
C HIS A 136 -21.86 -11.34 4.07
N ILE A 137 -20.62 -11.19 4.54
CA ILE A 137 -19.44 -11.36 3.67
C ILE A 137 -18.68 -12.63 4.08
N PRO A 138 -18.57 -13.64 3.20
CA PRO A 138 -17.81 -14.86 3.46
C PRO A 138 -16.34 -14.59 3.78
N LYS A 139 -15.77 -15.43 4.65
CA LYS A 139 -14.43 -15.26 5.23
C LYS A 139 -13.31 -15.18 4.19
N GLU A 140 -13.51 -15.78 3.01
CA GLU A 140 -12.60 -15.72 1.87
C GLU A 140 -12.40 -14.32 1.25
N PHE A 141 -13.30 -13.35 1.46
CA PHE A 141 -13.22 -12.02 0.82
C PHE A 141 -12.58 -10.92 1.68
N TYR A 142 -12.21 -11.21 2.92
CA TYR A 142 -11.63 -10.23 3.86
C TYR A 142 -10.31 -9.60 3.37
N TRP A 143 -9.54 -10.33 2.54
CA TRP A 143 -8.26 -9.88 2.01
C TRP A 143 -8.37 -8.69 1.03
N ILE A 144 -9.48 -8.58 0.30
CA ILE A 144 -9.72 -7.48 -0.67
C ILE A 144 -9.92 -6.14 0.06
N GLN A 145 -10.45 -6.19 1.29
CA GLN A 145 -10.72 -4.98 2.08
C GLN A 145 -9.47 -4.40 2.76
N ILE A 146 -8.47 -5.23 3.04
CA ILE A 146 -7.18 -4.80 3.63
C ILE A 146 -6.37 -3.97 2.63
N GLN A 147 -6.43 -4.30 1.33
CA GLN A 147 -5.71 -3.55 0.30
C GLN A 147 -6.29 -2.16 0.01
N CYS A 148 -7.61 -2.00 0.08
CA CYS A 148 -8.28 -0.71 -0.19
C CYS A 148 -8.04 0.37 0.91
N LEU A 149 -7.66 -0.03 2.13
CA LEU A 149 -7.49 0.88 3.26
C LEU A 149 -6.02 1.23 3.57
N GLY A 150 -5.05 0.68 2.84
CA GLY A 150 -3.64 1.10 2.89
C GLY A 150 -3.01 1.10 4.29
N ARG A 151 -3.42 0.19 5.18
CA ARG A 151 -2.81 0.01 6.51
C ARG A 151 -1.86 -1.19 6.51
N PRO A 152 -0.70 -1.09 7.20
CA PRO A 152 0.27 -2.17 7.30
C PRO A 152 -0.26 -3.40 8.07
N LEU A 153 0.19 -4.57 7.61
CA LEU A 153 -0.19 -5.96 7.97
C LEU A 153 0.22 -6.41 9.39
N GLU A 154 0.02 -5.60 10.42
CA GLU A 154 0.40 -6.01 11.81
C GLU A 154 -0.72 -6.71 12.60
N TYR A 155 -1.85 -7.11 11.98
CA TYR A 155 -2.99 -7.73 12.69
C TYR A 155 -3.44 -9.08 12.13
N ALA A 156 -2.59 -9.79 11.39
CA ALA A 156 -2.91 -11.11 10.84
C ALA A 156 -2.62 -12.28 11.80
N GLU A 157 -1.96 -12.07 12.94
CA GLU A 157 -1.54 -13.18 13.84
C GLU A 157 -2.57 -13.58 14.92
N HIS A 158 -3.78 -13.01 14.91
CA HIS A 158 -4.82 -13.37 15.89
C HIS A 158 -6.09 -13.99 15.29
N ILE A 159 -6.01 -14.51 14.06
CA ILE A 159 -7.09 -15.29 13.45
C ILE A 159 -6.56 -16.68 13.09
N VAL A 160 -6.38 -17.49 14.13
CA VAL A 160 -6.59 -18.96 14.09
C VAL A 160 -7.68 -19.26 15.11
#